data_AF-A0A837BSG3-F1
#
_entry.id   AF-A0A837BSG3-F1
#
_cell.length_a   1.000
_cell.length_b   1.000
_cell.length_c   1.000
_cell.angle_alpha   90.00
_cell.angle_beta   90.00
_cell.angle_gamma   90.00
#
_symmetry.space_group_name_H-M   'P 1'
#
loop_
_entity.id
_entity.type
_entity.pdbx_description
1 polymer ?
#
loop_
_entity_poly.entity_id
_entity_poly.type
_entity_poly.pdbx_seq_one_letter_code
_entity_poly.pdbx_strand_id
1 'polypeptide(L)'
;MHKKDIIKISDTFLEKLTFNFSFISKNYSVDYKNLDKNNARSVLKKLVKASCVDYEVLLEQNNIEYIPKEKMREDMMSIPSEFKRTGRYDKCSTNYVVIKGSDLRIIGKINPISKIFYILAIDANFELYDHGNHKGVHRS
;
A
#
# COMPACT_ATOMS: atom_id res chain seq x y z
N MET A 1 -9.29 22.38 48.57
CA MET A 1 -8.79 21.03 48.31
C MET A 1 -9.50 20.49 47.07
N HIS A 2 -8.95 20.68 45.87
CA HIS A 2 -9.56 20.15 44.63
C HIS A 2 -8.89 18.81 44.30
N LYS A 3 -9.66 17.73 44.36
CA LYS A 3 -9.25 16.43 43.81
C LYS A 3 -9.09 16.63 42.30
N LYS A 4 -7.87 16.45 41.79
CA LYS A 4 -7.63 16.30 40.36
C LYS A 4 -8.14 14.91 39.98
N ASP A 5 -9.20 14.87 39.18
CA ASP A 5 -9.62 13.64 38.53
C ASP A 5 -8.48 13.18 37.61
N ILE A 6 -7.88 12.04 37.94
CA ILE A 6 -6.91 11.38 37.08
C ILE A 6 -7.72 10.77 35.94
N ILE A 7 -7.76 11.47 34.81
CA ILE A 7 -8.29 10.93 33.56
C ILE A 7 -7.38 9.76 33.18
N LYS A 8 -7.86 8.52 33.38
CA LYS A 8 -7.30 7.33 32.74
C LYS A 8 -7.54 7.48 31.24
N ILE A 9 -6.58 8.05 30.53
CA ILE A 9 -6.53 7.97 29.08
C ILE A 9 -6.31 6.48 28.78
N SER A 10 -7.31 5.82 28.19
CA SER A 10 -7.11 4.47 27.66
C SER A 10 -6.20 4.60 26.44
N ASP A 11 -4.93 4.25 26.58
CA ASP A 11 -3.89 4.28 25.55
C ASP A 11 -4.10 3.21 24.45
N THR A 12 -5.29 3.13 23.87
CA THR A 12 -5.40 2.59 22.51
C THR A 12 -5.09 3.73 21.57
N PHE A 13 -3.79 4.05 21.42
CA PHE A 13 -3.36 4.93 20.36
C PHE A 13 -3.79 4.30 19.03
N LEU A 14 -4.83 4.85 18.46
CA LEU A 14 -5.33 4.51 17.13
C LEU A 14 -4.27 4.95 16.12
N GLU A 15 -3.32 4.06 15.83
CA GLU A 15 -2.25 4.33 14.88
C GLU A 15 -2.76 4.21 13.45
N LYS A 16 -2.92 5.36 12.80
CA LYS A 16 -3.33 5.45 11.40
C LYS A 16 -2.16 5.21 10.47
N LEU A 17 -2.43 4.60 9.32
CA LEU A 17 -1.43 4.34 8.30
C LEU A 17 -1.10 5.64 7.53
N THR A 18 0.19 5.97 7.44
CA THR A 18 0.67 7.08 6.61
C THR A 18 1.11 6.57 5.24
N PHE A 19 0.65 7.19 4.16
CA PHE A 19 1.03 6.80 2.80
C PHE A 19 2.17 7.67 2.27
N ASN A 20 3.23 7.03 1.78
CA ASN A 20 4.40 7.67 1.20
C ASN A 20 4.53 7.31 -0.28
N PHE A 21 4.64 8.32 -1.14
CA PHE A 21 4.71 8.19 -2.60
C PHE A 21 6.12 8.38 -3.17
N SER A 22 7.13 8.67 -2.33
CA SER A 22 8.47 9.10 -2.77
C SER A 22 9.23 8.02 -3.55
N PHE A 23 8.79 6.77 -3.49
CA PHE A 23 9.48 5.62 -4.10
C PHE A 23 8.61 4.84 -5.07
N ILE A 24 7.55 5.47 -5.59
CA ILE A 24 6.74 4.83 -6.62
C ILE A 24 7.59 4.61 -7.89
N SER A 25 7.51 3.40 -8.44
CA SER A 25 8.19 3.08 -9.68
C SER A 25 7.64 3.90 -10.82
N LYS A 26 8.52 4.40 -11.69
CA LYS A 26 8.13 5.21 -12.86
C LYS A 26 7.15 4.46 -13.77
N ASN A 27 7.39 3.16 -13.98
CA ASN A 27 6.58 2.31 -14.86
C ASN A 27 5.17 2.05 -14.32
N TYR A 28 4.97 2.23 -13.01
CA TYR A 28 3.71 1.94 -12.31
C TYR A 28 3.26 3.14 -11.46
N SER A 29 3.65 4.35 -11.89
CA SER A 29 3.34 5.58 -11.17
C SER A 29 1.96 6.13 -11.54
N VAL A 30 1.38 6.93 -10.63
CA VAL A 30 0.12 7.68 -10.86
C VAL A 30 0.30 8.82 -11.87
N ASP A 31 1.49 9.00 -12.45
CA ASP A 31 1.72 10.12 -13.35
C ASP A 31 0.77 9.98 -14.55
N TYR A 32 0.12 11.08 -14.94
CA TYR A 32 -1.02 11.13 -15.87
C TYR A 32 -0.76 10.49 -17.24
N LYS A 33 0.49 10.10 -17.52
CA LYS A 33 0.91 9.37 -18.72
C LYS A 33 0.55 7.87 -18.67
N ASN A 34 0.47 7.27 -17.49
CA ASN A 34 0.28 5.82 -17.32
C ASN A 34 -1.07 5.45 -16.70
N LEU A 35 -1.77 6.40 -16.07
CA LEU A 35 -3.11 6.21 -15.51
C LEU A 35 -4.05 7.29 -16.03
N ASP A 36 -5.26 6.91 -16.45
CA ASP A 36 -6.30 7.90 -16.73
C ASP A 36 -6.72 8.65 -15.46
N LYS A 37 -7.30 9.84 -15.66
CA LYS A 37 -7.69 10.76 -14.58
C LYS A 37 -8.71 10.14 -13.61
N ASN A 38 -9.59 9.26 -14.07
CA ASN A 38 -10.59 8.62 -13.23
C ASN A 38 -9.94 7.58 -12.31
N ASN A 39 -9.01 6.79 -12.84
CA ASN A 39 -8.23 5.83 -12.08
C ASN A 39 -7.33 6.52 -11.04
N ALA A 40 -6.65 7.60 -11.40
CA ALA A 40 -5.85 8.40 -10.44
C ALA A 40 -6.72 8.94 -9.28
N ARG A 41 -7.93 9.45 -9.59
CA ARG A 41 -8.88 9.91 -8.57
C ARG A 41 -9.38 8.76 -7.69
N SER A 42 -9.60 7.59 -8.28
CA SER A 42 -10.02 6.38 -7.56
C SER A 42 -8.95 5.93 -6.54
N VAL A 43 -7.67 5.92 -6.96
CA VAL A 43 -6.53 5.64 -6.07
C VAL A 43 -6.50 6.62 -4.90
N LEU A 44 -6.54 7.92 -5.16
CA LEU A 44 -6.49 8.93 -4.10
C LEU A 44 -7.65 8.80 -3.12
N LYS A 45 -8.89 8.59 -3.61
CA LYS A 45 -10.06 8.35 -2.74
C LYS A 45 -9.87 7.13 -1.84
N LYS A 46 -9.33 6.04 -2.39
CA LYS A 46 -9.05 4.81 -1.61
C LYS A 46 -8.00 5.06 -0.53
N LEU A 47 -6.90 5.72 -0.88
CA LEU A 47 -5.82 6.02 0.06
C LEU A 47 -6.27 6.98 1.17
N VAL A 48 -7.03 8.02 0.83
CA VAL A 48 -7.63 8.93 1.83
C VAL A 48 -8.55 8.15 2.77
N LYS A 49 -9.45 7.32 2.23
CA LYS A 49 -10.34 6.49 3.06
C LYS A 49 -9.54 5.57 3.98
N ALA A 50 -8.51 4.91 3.47
CA ALA A 50 -7.65 4.03 4.25
C ALA A 50 -6.86 4.78 5.33
N SER A 51 -6.44 6.03 5.08
CA SER A 51 -5.73 6.87 6.08
C SER A 51 -6.61 7.33 7.24
N CYS A 52 -7.93 7.28 7.07
CA CYS A 52 -8.88 7.65 8.11
C CYS A 52 -9.22 6.49 9.05
N VAL A 53 -8.82 5.27 8.70
CA VAL A 53 -9.11 4.03 9.44
C VAL A 53 -7.85 3.60 10.18
N ASP A 54 -8.05 2.99 11.35
CA ASP A 54 -6.96 2.50 12.18
C ASP A 54 -6.28 1.32 11.50
N TYR A 55 -4.96 1.22 11.69
CA TYR A 55 -4.15 0.22 11.00
C TYR A 55 -4.69 -1.21 11.20
N GLU A 56 -4.99 -1.60 12.43
CA GLU A 56 -5.53 -2.94 12.73
C GLU A 56 -6.86 -3.21 12.02
N VAL A 57 -7.77 -2.24 12.05
CA VAL A 57 -9.07 -2.34 11.35
C VAL A 57 -8.87 -2.43 9.84
N LEU A 58 -7.88 -1.72 9.30
CA LEU A 58 -7.54 -1.78 7.88
C LEU A 58 -7.00 -3.17 7.49
N LEU A 59 -6.25 -3.85 8.36
CA LEU A 59 -5.74 -5.20 8.11
C LEU A 59 -6.84 -6.27 8.08
N GLU A 60 -7.90 -6.08 8.86
CA GLU A 60 -9.06 -6.97 8.90
C GLU A 60 -9.98 -6.82 7.68
N GLN A 61 -9.76 -5.81 6.84
CA GLN A 61 -10.56 -5.62 5.64
C GLN A 61 -10.16 -6.61 4.54
N ASN A 62 -11.16 -7.24 3.92
CA ASN A 62 -11.01 -8.16 2.78
C ASN A 62 -10.37 -7.54 1.51
N ASN A 63 -10.03 -6.25 1.55
CA ASN A 63 -9.37 -5.53 0.47
C ASN A 63 -7.84 -5.50 0.62
N ILE A 64 -7.25 -6.11 1.64
CA ILE A 64 -5.79 -6.20 1.80
C ILE A 64 -5.30 -7.63 1.55
N GLU A 65 -4.17 -7.74 0.87
CA GLU A 65 -3.45 -9.00 0.66
C GLU A 65 -1.97 -8.85 1.02
N TYR A 66 -1.41 -9.90 1.63
CA TYR A 66 0.02 -10.02 1.87
C TYR A 66 0.63 -10.97 0.86
N ILE A 67 1.50 -10.44 0.01
CA ILE A 67 2.18 -11.21 -1.03
C ILE A 67 3.62 -11.47 -0.59
N PRO A 68 4.03 -12.74 -0.45
CA PRO A 68 5.42 -13.08 -0.18
C PRO A 68 6.36 -12.46 -1.21
N LYS A 69 7.54 -12.03 -0.78
CA LYS A 69 8.50 -11.31 -1.63
C LYS A 69 8.83 -12.09 -2.91
N GLU A 70 9.00 -13.41 -2.78
CA GLU A 70 9.32 -14.34 -3.85
C GLU A 70 8.20 -14.52 -4.89
N LYS A 71 6.96 -14.13 -4.58
CA LYS A 71 5.82 -14.15 -5.51
C LYS A 71 5.61 -12.83 -6.24
N MET A 72 6.38 -11.79 -5.88
CA MET A 72 6.29 -10.47 -6.49
C MET A 72 7.34 -10.32 -7.59
N ARG A 73 6.94 -9.83 -8.77
CA ARG A 73 7.84 -9.52 -9.89
C ARG A 73 8.58 -8.19 -9.64
N GLU A 74 9.50 -8.19 -8.67
CA GLU A 74 10.30 -7.00 -8.29
C GLU A 74 11.15 -6.45 -9.45
N ASP A 75 11.58 -7.34 -10.35
CA ASP A 75 12.32 -7.03 -11.58
C ASP A 75 11.50 -6.11 -12.50
N MET A 76 10.22 -6.44 -12.70
CA MET A 76 9.31 -5.61 -13.49
C MET A 76 8.95 -4.31 -12.77
N MET A 77 8.73 -4.39 -11.47
CA MET A 77 8.40 -3.21 -10.66
C MET A 77 9.52 -2.17 -10.69
N SER A 78 10.78 -2.53 -10.93
CA SER A 78 11.90 -1.56 -11.02
C SER A 78 11.97 -0.63 -9.80
N ILE A 79 12.02 -1.21 -8.61
CA ILE A 79 12.02 -0.48 -7.33
C ILE A 79 13.17 0.53 -7.29
N PRO A 80 12.93 1.82 -6.97
CA PRO A 80 13.97 2.84 -6.93
C PRO A 80 15.13 2.45 -6.02
N SER A 81 16.36 2.53 -6.53
CA SER A 81 17.57 2.18 -5.77
C SER A 81 17.74 3.02 -4.50
N GLU A 82 17.25 4.26 -4.49
CA GLU A 82 17.24 5.13 -3.31
C GLU A 82 16.44 4.55 -2.14
N PHE A 83 15.34 3.84 -2.42
CA PHE A 83 14.54 3.20 -1.37
C PHE A 83 15.35 2.16 -0.60
N LYS A 84 16.20 1.41 -1.32
CA LYS A 84 17.15 0.44 -0.74
C LYS A 84 18.32 1.17 -0.06
N ARG A 85 18.96 2.12 -0.76
CA ARG A 85 20.14 2.87 -0.27
C ARG A 85 19.90 3.59 1.07
N THR A 86 18.68 4.08 1.28
CA THR A 86 18.33 4.81 2.53
C THR A 86 18.00 3.88 3.70
N GLY A 87 18.09 2.56 3.52
CA GLY A 87 17.74 1.55 4.52
C GLY A 87 16.24 1.49 4.83
N ARG A 88 15.39 2.16 4.04
CA ARG A 88 13.94 2.15 4.24
C ARG A 88 13.32 0.82 3.84
N TYR A 89 13.82 0.22 2.76
CA TYR A 89 13.39 -1.11 2.31
C TYR A 89 13.60 -2.16 3.42
N ASP A 90 14.76 -2.14 4.10
CA ASP A 90 15.12 -3.13 5.13
C ASP A 90 14.33 -2.95 6.44
N LYS A 91 13.82 -1.75 6.69
CA LYS A 91 12.96 -1.44 7.84
C LYS A 91 11.49 -1.84 7.60
N CYS A 92 11.14 -2.27 6.40
CA CYS A 92 9.80 -2.72 6.07
C CYS A 92 9.62 -4.22 6.31
N SER A 93 8.36 -4.66 6.40
CA SER A 93 7.99 -6.07 6.40
C SER A 93 8.56 -6.81 5.19
N THR A 94 8.88 -8.09 5.36
CA THR A 94 9.35 -8.96 4.26
C THR A 94 8.34 -9.02 3.13
N ASN A 95 7.06 -9.22 3.45
CA ASN A 95 5.99 -9.30 2.46
C ASN A 95 5.67 -7.94 1.85
N TYR A 96 5.12 -7.98 0.64
CA TYR A 96 4.41 -6.87 0.04
C TYR A 96 2.99 -6.81 0.57
N VAL A 97 2.47 -5.61 0.67
CA VAL A 97 1.07 -5.36 1.02
C VAL A 97 0.38 -4.78 -0.20
N VAL A 98 -0.76 -5.37 -0.53
CA VAL A 98 -1.57 -4.98 -1.68
C VAL A 98 -2.94 -4.51 -1.21
N ILE A 99 -3.30 -3.28 -1.58
CA ILE A 99 -4.64 -2.75 -1.39
C ILE A 99 -5.42 -2.94 -2.69
N LYS A 100 -6.52 -3.70 -2.63
CA LYS A 100 -7.34 -4.07 -3.78
C LYS A 100 -8.26 -2.95 -4.27
N GLY A 101 -8.22 -2.74 -5.57
CA GLY A 101 -9.21 -2.01 -6.37
C GLY A 101 -10.17 -2.94 -7.10
N SER A 102 -11.23 -2.38 -7.69
CA SER A 102 -11.95 -3.07 -8.77
C SER A 102 -11.02 -3.23 -9.97
N ASP A 103 -10.36 -2.14 -10.36
CA ASP A 103 -9.68 -2.03 -11.67
C ASP A 103 -8.15 -1.87 -11.55
N LEU A 104 -7.61 -1.93 -10.33
CA LEU A 104 -6.18 -1.80 -10.07
C LEU A 104 -5.78 -2.39 -8.72
N ARG A 105 -4.49 -2.45 -8.45
CA ARG A 105 -3.87 -2.82 -7.17
C ARG A 105 -2.87 -1.75 -6.74
N ILE A 106 -2.91 -1.35 -5.48
CA ILE A 106 -1.88 -0.46 -4.91
C ILE A 106 -0.92 -1.33 -4.12
N ILE A 107 0.32 -1.42 -4.59
CA ILE A 107 1.34 -2.33 -4.06
C ILE A 107 2.38 -1.51 -3.32
N GLY A 108 2.76 -1.99 -2.13
CA GLY A 108 3.76 -1.33 -1.32
C GLY A 108 4.37 -2.22 -0.25
N LYS A 109 5.18 -1.58 0.59
CA LYS A 109 5.75 -2.20 1.80
C LYS A 109 5.45 -1.32 3.01
N ILE A 110 5.19 -1.96 4.15
CA ILE A 110 4.85 -1.27 5.39
C ILE A 110 6.05 -1.32 6.35
N ASN A 111 6.40 -0.18 6.92
CA ASN A 111 7.22 -0.14 8.13
C ASN A 111 6.29 -0.39 9.34
N PRO A 112 6.42 -1.52 10.05
CA PRO A 112 5.48 -1.90 11.10
C PRO A 112 5.62 -1.06 12.38
N ILE A 113 6.76 -0.39 12.57
CA ILE A 113 7.03 0.49 13.72
C ILE A 113 6.46 1.87 13.45
N SER A 114 6.77 2.47 12.29
CA SER A 114 6.36 3.84 11.98
C SER A 114 5.00 3.93 11.29
N LYS A 115 4.36 2.80 10.99
CA LYS A 115 3.11 2.67 10.22
C LYS A 115 3.11 3.49 8.92
N ILE A 116 4.26 3.50 8.24
CA ILE A 116 4.37 4.12 6.91
C ILE A 116 4.21 3.04 5.85
N PHE A 117 3.23 3.20 4.97
CA PHE A 117 3.06 2.45 3.75
C PHE A 117 3.78 3.17 2.62
N TYR A 118 4.90 2.61 2.16
CA TYR A 118 5.59 3.08 0.97
C TYR A 118 4.93 2.48 -0.26
N ILE A 119 4.26 3.33 -1.04
CA ILE A 119 3.65 2.93 -2.31
C ILE A 119 4.78 2.77 -3.33
N LEU A 120 4.88 1.57 -3.90
CA LEU A 120 5.93 1.21 -4.86
C LEU A 120 5.37 1.03 -6.27
N ALA A 121 4.11 0.62 -6.40
CA ALA A 121 3.45 0.48 -7.69
C ALA A 121 1.94 0.64 -7.59
N ILE A 122 1.33 1.14 -8.66
CA ILE A 122 -0.09 1.07 -8.94
C ILE A 122 -0.25 0.20 -10.18
N ASP A 123 -0.67 -1.04 -9.96
CA ASP A 123 -0.79 -2.06 -10.99
C ASP A 123 -2.22 -2.10 -11.52
N ALA A 124 -2.44 -1.48 -12.67
CA ALA A 124 -3.70 -1.55 -13.40
C ALA A 124 -3.75 -2.72 -14.39
N ASN A 125 -2.60 -3.34 -14.69
CA ASN A 125 -2.47 -4.40 -15.69
C ASN A 125 -2.50 -5.80 -15.07
N PHE A 126 -2.44 -5.90 -13.74
CA PHE A 126 -2.51 -7.16 -13.01
C PHE A 126 -1.36 -8.11 -13.40
N GLU A 127 -0.14 -7.57 -13.41
CA GLU A 127 1.04 -8.28 -13.90
C GLU A 127 2.14 -8.45 -12.85
N LEU A 128 2.06 -7.76 -11.71
CA LEU A 128 3.15 -7.77 -10.73
C LEU A 128 3.15 -8.99 -9.79
N TYR A 129 2.06 -9.75 -9.71
CA TYR A 129 1.98 -11.02 -8.97
C TYR A 129 0.85 -11.91 -9.51
N ASP A 130 0.82 -13.19 -9.11
CA ASP A 130 -0.30 -14.08 -9.45
C ASP A 130 -1.54 -13.76 -8.61
N HIS A 131 -2.65 -13.45 -9.27
CA HIS A 131 -3.92 -13.08 -8.65
C HIS A 131 -4.85 -14.28 -8.41
N GLY A 132 -4.42 -15.50 -8.67
CA GLY A 132 -5.15 -16.72 -8.34
C GLY A 132 -6.35 -17.03 -9.23
N ASN A 133 -6.58 -16.28 -10.34
CA ASN A 133 -7.40 -16.70 -11.49
C ASN A 133 -7.39 -15.67 -12.65
N HIS A 134 -6.92 -16.11 -13.84
CA HIS A 134 -7.63 -16.01 -15.13
C HIS A 134 -6.93 -16.91 -16.16
N LYS A 135 -7.39 -18.16 -16.28
CA LYS A 135 -7.38 -18.84 -17.59
C LYS A 135 -8.55 -18.25 -18.40
N GLY A 136 -8.26 -17.68 -19.58
CA GLY A 136 -9.24 -17.16 -20.56
C GLY A 136 -9.53 -15.67 -20.36
N VAL A 137 -9.43 -14.78 -21.35
CA VAL A 137 -9.73 -14.93 -22.79
C VAL A 137 -8.80 -14.02 -23.59
N HIS A 138 -8.06 -14.59 -24.55
CA HIS A 138 -7.55 -13.84 -25.70
C HIS A 138 -8.75 -13.20 -26.40
N ARG A 139 -8.83 -11.87 -26.40
CA ARG A 139 -9.64 -11.17 -27.40
C ARG A 139 -8.82 -11.15 -28.68
N SER A 140 -9.16 -12.09 -29.57
CA SER A 140 -8.96 -11.98 -31.02
C SER A 140 -9.70 -10.76 -31.57
#